data_AF-A0A4Y2PAG6-F1
#
_entry.id   AF-A0A4Y2PAG6-F1
#
_cell.length_a   1.000
_cell.length_b   1.000
_cell.length_c   1.000
_cell.angle_alpha   90.00
_cell.angle_beta   90.00
_cell.angle_gamma   90.00
#
_symmetry.space_group_name_H-M   'P 1'
#
loop_
_entity.id
_entity.type
_entity.pdbx_description
1 polymer ?
#
loop_
_entity_poly.entity_id
_entity_poly.type
_entity_poly.pdbx_seq_one_letter_code
_entity_poly.pdbx_strand_id
1 'polypeptide(L)'
;MAQLIAREPEEVTEDCGQIKQILLKRYKFSDEMFRQMFIKHSKNADGTWKDFVYDLRTYFQEWIKGLDVENFDQLCDLIITDEIKRRVPTEVKEHFIDE
;
A
#
# COMPACT_ATOMS: atom_id res chain seq x y z
N MET A 1 10.20 -19.50 51.71
CA MET A 1 10.86 -18.24 51.30
C MET A 1 10.70 -18.12 49.79
N ALA A 2 9.62 -17.48 49.35
CA ALA A 2 9.31 -17.28 47.93
C ALA A 2 10.06 -16.04 47.42
N GLN A 3 10.81 -16.16 46.33
CA GLN A 3 11.41 -15.01 45.66
C GLN A 3 10.62 -14.70 44.39
N LEU A 4 10.20 -13.44 44.34
CA LEU A 4 9.42 -12.75 43.31
C LEU A 4 10.10 -12.87 41.94
N ILE A 5 9.38 -13.36 40.92
CA ILE A 5 9.75 -13.12 39.53
C ILE A 5 9.31 -11.70 39.22
N ALA A 6 10.27 -10.80 39.05
CA ALA A 6 10.02 -9.46 38.55
C ALA A 6 9.39 -9.56 37.16
N ARG A 7 8.16 -9.04 37.03
CA ARG A 7 7.49 -8.80 35.76
C ARG A 7 8.31 -7.76 34.99
N GLU A 8 8.72 -8.11 33.77
CA GLU A 8 9.42 -7.19 32.86
C GLU A 8 8.58 -5.92 32.61
N PRO A 9 9.22 -4.74 32.47
CA PRO A 9 8.53 -3.47 32.45
C PRO A 9 7.74 -3.25 31.15
N GLU A 10 6.59 -2.61 31.29
CA GLU A 10 5.59 -2.28 30.28
C GLU A 10 6.08 -1.29 29.18
N GLU A 11 7.37 -0.94 29.17
CA GLU A 11 7.99 0.07 28.28
C GLU A 11 8.22 -0.42 26.83
N VAL A 12 8.21 -1.72 26.56
CA VAL A 12 8.37 -2.27 25.19
C VAL A 12 7.08 -2.17 24.34
N THR A 13 6.00 -1.63 24.91
CA THR A 13 4.73 -1.49 24.17
C THR A 13 4.68 -0.24 23.28
N GLU A 14 5.33 0.85 23.69
CA GLU A 14 5.33 2.12 22.95
C GLU A 14 6.22 2.08 21.70
N ASP A 15 7.38 1.42 21.78
CA ASP A 15 8.33 1.25 20.66
C ASP A 15 7.81 0.28 19.60
N CYS A 16 7.20 -0.83 20.02
CA CYS A 16 6.59 -1.81 19.10
C CYS A 16 5.42 -1.17 18.31
N GLY A 17 4.61 -0.33 18.98
CA GLY A 17 3.55 0.43 18.33
C GLY A 17 4.08 1.41 17.26
N GLN A 18 5.13 2.16 17.59
CA GLN A 18 5.76 3.10 16.65
C GLN A 18 6.43 2.38 15.48
N ILE A 19 7.19 1.31 15.72
CA ILE A 19 7.80 0.49 14.67
C ILE A 19 6.73 -0.08 13.75
N LYS A 20 5.63 -0.61 14.30
CA LYS A 20 4.50 -1.12 13.51
C LYS A 20 3.89 -0.03 12.63
N GLN A 21 3.71 1.19 13.14
CA GLN A 21 3.20 2.32 12.35
C GLN A 21 4.18 2.76 11.25
N ILE A 22 5.48 2.82 11.53
CA ILE A 22 6.52 3.16 10.54
C ILE A 22 6.59 2.10 9.44
N LEU A 23 6.56 0.82 9.80
CA LEU A 23 6.56 -0.29 8.85
C LEU A 23 5.29 -0.29 8.00
N LEU A 24 4.10 -0.15 8.62
CA LEU A 24 2.83 -0.03 7.89
C LEU A 24 2.82 1.17 6.95
N LYS A 25 3.33 2.33 7.40
CA LYS A 25 3.43 3.52 6.56
C LYS A 25 4.39 3.29 5.40
N ARG A 26 5.56 2.69 5.61
CA ARG A 26 6.52 2.36 4.53
C ARG A 26 5.94 1.35 3.55
N TYR A 27 5.25 0.31 4.03
CA TYR A 27 4.65 -0.71 3.18
C TYR A 27 3.50 -0.12 2.34
N LYS A 28 2.54 0.57 2.99
CA LYS A 28 1.48 1.30 2.31
C LYS A 28 2.02 2.32 1.29
N PHE A 29 3.14 2.97 1.60
CA PHE A 29 3.80 3.89 0.69
C PHE A 29 4.47 3.17 -0.49
N SER A 30 5.00 1.97 -0.28
CA SER A 30 5.52 1.11 -1.35
C SER A 30 4.40 0.68 -2.30
N ASP A 31 3.28 0.21 -1.77
CA ASP A 31 2.14 -0.27 -2.55
C ASP A 31 1.51 0.87 -3.35
N GLU A 32 1.27 2.01 -2.70
CA GLU A 32 0.75 3.21 -3.36
C GLU A 32 1.75 3.79 -4.36
N MET A 33 3.06 3.67 -4.12
CA MET A 33 4.07 4.09 -5.10
C MET A 33 3.96 3.27 -6.40
N PHE A 34 3.87 1.95 -6.30
CA PHE A 34 3.72 1.09 -7.49
C PHE A 34 2.40 1.34 -8.22
N ARG A 35 1.31 1.56 -7.47
CA ARG A 35 0.03 2.02 -8.04
C ARG A 35 0.19 3.31 -8.82
N GLN A 36 0.83 4.33 -8.24
CA GLN A 36 1.06 5.61 -8.90
C GLN A 36 1.94 5.45 -10.14
N MET A 37 2.98 4.61 -10.08
CA MET A 37 3.80 4.28 -11.24
C MET A 37 2.93 3.65 -12.33
N PHE A 38 2.12 2.64 -12.01
CA PHE A 38 1.22 2.00 -12.97
C PHE A 38 0.25 3.00 -13.65
N ILE A 39 -0.40 3.88 -12.87
CA ILE A 39 -1.39 4.83 -13.39
C ILE A 39 -0.74 5.95 -14.22
N LYS A 40 0.41 6.47 -13.79
CA LYS A 40 1.06 7.63 -14.41
C LYS A 40 2.06 7.27 -15.50
N HIS A 41 2.42 5.99 -15.63
CA HIS A 41 3.41 5.57 -16.61
C HIS A 41 2.91 5.80 -18.03
N SER A 42 3.74 6.45 -18.83
CA SER A 42 3.51 6.71 -20.24
C SER A 42 4.65 6.11 -21.05
N LYS A 43 4.36 5.63 -22.28
CA LYS A 43 5.40 5.08 -23.16
C LYS A 43 6.50 6.11 -23.40
N ASN A 44 7.73 5.76 -23.09
CA ASN A 44 8.90 6.57 -23.43
C ASN A 44 8.98 6.80 -24.95
N ALA A 45 9.38 7.99 -25.38
CA ALA A 45 9.48 8.32 -26.80
C ALA A 45 10.38 7.31 -27.54
N ASP A 46 11.53 7.00 -26.94
CA ASP A 46 12.56 6.11 -27.48
C ASP A 46 12.35 4.62 -27.14
N GLY A 47 11.38 4.31 -26.26
CA GLY A 47 11.10 2.95 -25.80
C GLY A 47 10.15 2.18 -26.72
N THR A 48 10.28 0.85 -26.72
CA THR A 48 9.36 -0.01 -27.46
C THR A 48 8.05 -0.21 -26.71
N TRP A 49 6.99 -0.61 -27.43
CA TRP A 49 5.73 -1.03 -26.79
C TRP A 49 5.92 -2.26 -25.89
N LYS A 50 6.90 -3.11 -26.19
CA LYS A 50 7.21 -4.29 -25.38
C LYS A 50 7.75 -3.88 -24.01
N ASP A 51 8.63 -2.90 -23.97
CA ASP A 51 9.20 -2.37 -22.73
C ASP A 51 8.09 -1.71 -21.89
N PHE A 52 7.21 -0.92 -22.52
CA PHE A 52 6.08 -0.30 -21.83
C PHE A 52 5.12 -1.33 -21.21
N VAL A 53 4.79 -2.40 -21.93
CA VAL A 53 3.95 -3.49 -21.39
C VAL A 53 4.67 -4.23 -20.25
N TYR A 54 5.98 -4.42 -20.38
CA TYR A 54 6.80 -5.03 -19.32
C TYR A 54 6.76 -4.18 -18.05
N ASP A 55 7.03 -2.87 -18.16
CA ASP A 55 7.03 -1.94 -17.04
C ASP A 55 5.66 -1.90 -16.35
N LEU A 56 4.57 -1.78 -17.12
CA LEU A 56 3.20 -1.82 -16.58
C LEU A 56 2.93 -3.13 -15.82
N ARG A 57 3.34 -4.28 -16.38
CA ARG A 57 3.17 -5.57 -15.72
C ARG A 57 3.94 -5.62 -14.41
N THR A 58 5.20 -5.16 -14.40
CA THR A 58 6.03 -5.14 -13.21
C THR A 58 5.42 -4.27 -12.11
N TYR A 59 5.01 -3.04 -12.43
CA TYR A 59 4.37 -2.16 -11.44
C TYR A 59 3.08 -2.77 -10.89
N PHE A 60 2.25 -3.35 -11.75
CA PHE A 60 1.02 -4.00 -11.32
C PHE A 60 1.29 -5.19 -10.40
N GLN A 61 2.25 -6.05 -10.74
CA GLN A 61 2.62 -7.21 -9.94
C GLN A 61 3.17 -6.83 -8.57
N GLU A 62 4.05 -5.84 -8.50
CA GLU A 62 4.58 -5.37 -7.21
C GLU A 62 3.50 -4.67 -6.38
N TRP A 63 2.57 -3.95 -7.01
CA TRP A 63 1.43 -3.35 -6.32
C TRP A 63 0.51 -4.40 -5.67
N ILE A 64 0.06 -5.40 -6.43
CA ILE A 64 -0.84 -6.44 -5.89
C ILE A 64 -0.14 -7.34 -4.86
N LYS A 65 1.17 -7.55 -5.02
CA LYS A 65 1.99 -8.28 -4.04
C LYS A 65 2.15 -7.51 -2.75
N GLY A 66 2.34 -6.20 -2.82
CA GLY A 66 2.39 -5.31 -1.65
C GLY A 66 1.06 -5.27 -0.87
N LEU A 67 -0.06 -5.42 -1.57
CA LEU A 67 -1.38 -5.52 -0.93
C LEU A 67 -1.78 -6.93 -0.51
N ASP A 68 -0.89 -7.92 -0.69
CA ASP A 68 -1.13 -9.33 -0.38
C ASP A 68 -2.42 -9.87 -1.03
N VAL A 69 -2.61 -9.54 -2.32
CA VAL A 69 -3.75 -10.03 -3.11
C VAL A 69 -3.50 -11.48 -3.50
N GLU A 70 -4.25 -12.39 -2.90
CA GLU A 70 -4.07 -13.84 -3.03
C GLU A 70 -5.02 -14.47 -4.07
N ASN A 71 -6.15 -13.84 -4.35
CA ASN A 71 -7.19 -14.40 -5.21
C ASN A 71 -7.84 -13.39 -6.17
N PHE A 72 -8.60 -13.93 -7.13
CA PHE A 72 -9.22 -13.14 -8.19
C PHE A 72 -10.28 -12.16 -7.66
N ASP A 73 -11.05 -12.55 -6.63
CA ASP A 73 -12.08 -11.68 -6.06
C ASP A 73 -11.45 -10.45 -5.38
N GLN A 74 -10.38 -10.65 -4.60
CA GLN A 74 -9.60 -9.56 -4.02
C GLN A 74 -9.00 -8.63 -5.08
N LEU A 75 -8.56 -9.19 -6.21
CA LEU A 75 -8.08 -8.40 -7.34
C LEU A 75 -9.21 -7.55 -7.95
N CYS A 76 -10.40 -8.13 -8.13
CA CYS A 76 -11.57 -7.40 -8.60
C CYS A 76 -11.95 -6.26 -7.66
N ASP A 77 -12.02 -6.53 -6.35
CA ASP A 77 -12.31 -5.53 -5.32
C ASP A 77 -11.29 -4.38 -5.34
N LEU A 78 -10.01 -4.70 -5.51
CA LEU A 78 -8.95 -3.70 -5.64
C LEU A 78 -9.19 -2.78 -6.83
N ILE A 79 -9.41 -3.34 -8.03
CA ILE A 79 -9.60 -2.55 -9.26
C ILE A 79 -10.89 -1.72 -9.19
N ILE A 80 -11.97 -2.27 -8.65
CA ILE A 80 -13.24 -1.56 -8.47
C ILE A 80 -13.06 -0.40 -7.48
N THR A 81 -12.41 -0.65 -6.35
CA THR A 81 -12.11 0.38 -5.35
C THR A 81 -11.28 1.51 -5.96
N ASP A 82 -10.30 1.16 -6.80
CA ASP A 82 -9.45 2.13 -7.47
C ASP A 82 -10.24 3.03 -8.42
N GLU A 83 -11.09 2.41 -9.23
CA GLU A 83 -11.89 3.11 -10.23
C GLU A 83 -12.95 4.00 -9.57
N ILE A 84 -13.55 3.56 -8.45
CA ILE A 84 -14.43 4.40 -7.63
C ILE A 84 -13.65 5.63 -7.14
N LYS A 85 -12.48 5.44 -6.51
CA LYS A 85 -11.64 6.56 -6.03
C LYS A 85 -11.25 7.54 -7.14
N ARG A 86 -11.09 7.07 -8.38
CA ARG A 86 -10.79 7.91 -9.56
C ARG A 86 -12.00 8.73 -10.01
N ARG A 87 -13.20 8.15 -9.92
CA ARG A 87 -14.46 8.79 -10.35
C ARG A 87 -15.09 9.69 -9.27
N VAL A 88 -14.74 9.51 -8.00
CA VAL A 88 -15.20 10.37 -6.90
C VAL A 88 -14.64 11.80 -7.09
N PRO A 89 -15.51 12.82 -7.23
CA PRO A 89 -15.11 14.22 -7.34
C PRO A 89 -14.26 14.66 -6.15
N THR A 90 -13.33 15.59 -6.40
CA THR A 90 -12.39 16.08 -5.36
C THR A 90 -13.14 16.68 -4.16
N GLU A 91 -14.33 17.25 -4.36
CA GLU A 91 -15.14 17.84 -3.27
C GLU A 91 -15.56 16.81 -2.20
N VAL A 92 -15.62 15.52 -2.54
CA VAL A 92 -15.98 14.45 -1.58
C VAL A 92 -14.73 13.92 -0.85
N LYS A 93 -13.53 14.10 -1.40
CA LYS A 93 -12.28 13.57 -0.81
C LYS A 93 -11.81 14.34 0.43
N GLU A 94 -12.12 15.62 0.53
CA GLU A 94 -11.73 16.45 1.69
C GLU A 94 -12.59 16.14 2.93
N HIS A 95 -13.77 15.54 2.78
CA HIS A 95 -14.64 15.16 3.90
C HIS A 95 -14.27 13.83 4.58
N PHE A 96 -13.29 13.09 4.06
CA PHE A 96 -12.82 11.82 4.67
C PHE A 96 -11.49 11.94 5.43
N ILE A 97 -10.88 13.13 5.49
CA ILE A 97 -9.57 13.35 6.15
C ILE A 97 -9.70 14.05 7.53
N ASP A 98 -10.89 14.48 7.92
CA ASP A 98 -11.13 15.23 9.18
C ASP A 98 -11.95 14.47 10.25
N GLU A 99 -11.92 13.13 10.28
CA GLU A 99 -12.40 12.34 11.44
C GLU A 99 -11.50 11.16 11.80
#